data_AF-A0A034VL61-F1
#
_entry.id   AF-A0A034VL61-F1
#
_cell.length_a   1.000
_cell.length_b   1.000
_cell.length_c   1.000
_cell.angle_alpha   90.00
_cell.angle_beta   90.00
_cell.angle_gamma   90.00
#
_symmetry.space_group_name_H-M   'P 1'
#
loop_
_entity.id
_entity.type
_entity.pdbx_description
1 polymer ?
#
loop_
_entity_poly.entity_id
_entity_poly.type
_entity_poly.pdbx_seq_one_letter_code
_entity_poly.pdbx_strand_id
1 'polypeptide(L)'
;MDEFKNITNASSVVKISACLEKIFKKITESREKKISEQNIKEIEFLKTQCKSDIVQLSLLSSQTFVRLVEGGVLDASNVLTMLISMLPNSSPTQYTTITEGIVSILLLGLKRKVALLKENENFQCQFGLKTQQHPLITLLQSSAVNMNDVANKIVGICNHHDQQ
;
A
#
# COMPACT_ATOMS: atom_id res chain seq x y z
N MET A 1 -11.66 -1.82 -18.05
CA MET A 1 -10.82 -2.89 -17.49
C MET A 1 -10.25 -3.78 -18.59
N ASP A 2 -10.86 -3.82 -19.78
CA ASP A 2 -10.39 -4.62 -20.93
C ASP A 2 -8.95 -4.34 -21.37
N GLU A 3 -8.45 -3.13 -21.12
CA GLU A 3 -7.07 -2.75 -21.42
C GLU A 3 -6.03 -3.61 -20.67
N PHE A 4 -6.39 -4.15 -19.51
CA PHE A 4 -5.54 -5.04 -18.71
C PHE A 4 -5.44 -6.44 -19.32
N LYS A 5 -6.35 -6.85 -20.22
CA LYS A 5 -6.28 -8.14 -20.92
C LYS A 5 -5.02 -8.28 -21.78
N ASN A 6 -4.45 -7.14 -22.19
CA ASN A 6 -3.24 -7.08 -23.01
C ASN A 6 -1.96 -6.89 -22.17
N ILE A 7 -2.05 -6.96 -20.83
CA ILE A 7 -0.90 -6.90 -19.94
C ILE A 7 -0.34 -8.32 -19.75
N THR A 8 0.95 -8.44 -19.96
CA THR A 8 1.72 -9.69 -19.87
C THR A 8 3.04 -9.42 -19.14
N ASN A 9 3.80 -10.46 -18.83
CA ASN A 9 5.13 -10.33 -18.21
C ASN A 9 6.14 -9.51 -19.04
N ALA A 10 5.91 -9.36 -20.34
CA ALA A 10 6.75 -8.55 -21.23
C ALA A 10 6.24 -7.10 -21.39
N SER A 11 5.12 -6.75 -20.75
CA SER A 11 4.58 -5.39 -20.82
C SER A 11 5.51 -4.41 -20.12
N SER A 12 5.73 -3.25 -20.74
CA SER A 12 6.56 -2.21 -20.15
C SER A 12 5.90 -1.58 -18.93
N VAL A 13 6.73 -1.12 -18.00
CA VAL A 13 6.30 -0.33 -16.83
C VAL A 13 5.42 0.85 -17.25
N VAL A 14 5.78 1.54 -18.34
CA VAL A 14 5.01 2.69 -18.87
C VAL A 14 3.59 2.28 -19.26
N LYS A 15 3.42 1.13 -19.94
CA LYS A 15 2.10 0.64 -20.35
C LYS A 15 1.25 0.28 -19.12
N ILE A 16 1.84 -0.43 -18.15
CA ILE A 16 1.15 -0.81 -16.92
C ILE A 16 0.71 0.44 -16.14
N SER A 17 1.62 1.40 -15.96
CA SER A 17 1.34 2.67 -15.27
C SER A 17 0.23 3.46 -15.98
N ALA A 18 0.22 3.52 -17.31
CA ALA A 18 -0.85 4.20 -18.05
C ALA A 18 -2.24 3.55 -17.82
N CYS A 19 -2.31 2.22 -17.75
CA CYS A 19 -3.55 1.51 -17.43
C CYS A 19 -3.98 1.76 -15.98
N LEU A 20 -3.05 1.74 -15.02
CA LEU A 20 -3.33 2.01 -13.61
C LEU A 20 -3.72 3.46 -13.34
N GLU A 21 -3.17 4.41 -14.09
CA GLU A 21 -3.54 5.83 -13.99
C GLU A 21 -5.03 6.05 -14.34
N LYS A 22 -5.58 5.27 -15.27
CA LYS A 22 -7.02 5.29 -15.55
C LYS A 22 -7.85 4.77 -14.38
N ILE A 23 -7.37 3.74 -13.69
CA ILE A 23 -8.02 3.21 -12.47
C ILE A 23 -7.96 4.26 -11.35
N PHE A 24 -6.80 4.87 -11.14
CA PHE A 24 -6.60 5.97 -10.19
C PHE A 24 -7.61 7.11 -10.41
N LYS A 25 -7.73 7.59 -11.65
CA LYS A 25 -8.67 8.65 -12.01
C LYS A 25 -10.12 8.28 -11.74
N LYS A 26 -10.55 7.08 -12.15
CA LYS A 26 -11.91 6.60 -11.91
C LYS A 26 -12.28 6.49 -10.43
N ILE A 27 -11.34 6.03 -9.60
CA ILE A 27 -11.53 6.00 -8.14
C ILE A 27 -11.67 7.43 -7.63
N THR A 28 -10.76 8.33 -8.03
CA THR A 28 -10.79 9.74 -7.63
C THR A 28 -12.11 10.42 -7.99
N GLU A 29 -12.54 10.32 -9.24
CA GLU A 29 -13.82 10.86 -9.73
C GLU A 29 -15.03 10.31 -8.97
N SER A 30 -14.99 9.03 -8.59
CA SER A 30 -16.05 8.40 -7.81
C SER A 30 -16.10 8.94 -6.38
N ARG A 31 -14.94 9.19 -5.77
CA ARG A 31 -14.83 9.78 -4.43
C ARG A 31 -15.22 11.24 -4.40
N GLU A 32 -14.93 12.01 -5.45
CA GLU A 32 -15.44 13.37 -5.64
C GLU A 32 -16.98 13.40 -5.70
N LYS A 33 -17.59 12.39 -6.32
CA LYS A 33 -19.05 12.16 -6.32
C LYS A 33 -19.59 11.59 -5.01
N LYS A 34 -18.76 11.50 -3.95
CA LYS A 34 -19.09 10.98 -2.62
C LYS A 34 -19.62 9.53 -2.64
N ILE A 35 -19.21 8.74 -3.64
CA ILE A 35 -19.54 7.32 -3.68
C ILE A 35 -18.74 6.61 -2.57
N SER A 36 -19.42 5.78 -1.78
CA SER A 36 -18.77 4.96 -0.74
C SER A 36 -17.72 4.03 -1.35
N GLU A 37 -16.57 3.87 -0.70
CA GLU A 37 -15.44 3.07 -1.19
C GLU A 37 -15.87 1.64 -1.56
N GLN A 38 -16.72 1.02 -0.74
CA GLN A 38 -17.25 -0.33 -0.98
C GLN A 38 -18.07 -0.48 -2.28
N ASN A 39 -18.55 0.63 -2.84
CA ASN A 39 -19.35 0.64 -4.06
C ASN A 39 -18.53 0.96 -5.33
N ILE A 40 -17.23 1.26 -5.18
CA ILE A 40 -16.35 1.59 -6.30
C ILE A 40 -15.69 0.30 -6.80
N LYS A 41 -16.18 -0.22 -7.93
CA LYS A 41 -15.72 -1.49 -8.51
C LYS A 41 -14.23 -1.47 -8.85
N GLU A 42 -13.70 -0.31 -9.19
CA GLU A 42 -12.28 -0.11 -9.49
C GLU A 42 -11.38 -0.39 -8.29
N ILE A 43 -11.86 -0.21 -7.04
CA ILE A 43 -11.11 -0.55 -5.83
C ILE A 43 -10.93 -2.07 -5.73
N GLU A 44 -12.01 -2.83 -5.88
CA GLU A 44 -11.92 -4.31 -5.88
C GLU A 44 -11.11 -4.82 -7.09
N PHE A 45 -11.24 -4.18 -8.25
CA PHE A 45 -10.37 -4.50 -9.38
C PHE A 45 -8.89 -4.29 -9.03
N LEU A 46 -8.51 -3.12 -8.51
CA LEU A 46 -7.12 -2.82 -8.15
C LEU A 46 -6.57 -3.79 -7.09
N LYS A 47 -7.41 -4.17 -6.13
CA LYS A 47 -7.12 -5.19 -5.12
C LYS A 47 -6.78 -6.55 -5.75
N THR A 48 -7.53 -7.00 -6.76
CA THR A 48 -7.17 -8.23 -7.49
C THR A 48 -5.81 -8.12 -8.19
N GLN A 49 -5.48 -6.95 -8.75
CA GLN A 49 -4.22 -6.75 -9.47
C GLN A 49 -3.01 -6.75 -8.54
N CYS A 50 -3.16 -6.36 -7.27
CA CYS A 50 -2.12 -6.50 -6.25
C CYS A 50 -1.71 -7.97 -6.01
N LYS A 51 -2.55 -8.96 -6.37
CA LYS A 51 -2.21 -10.40 -6.34
C LYS A 51 -1.85 -10.97 -7.72
N SER A 52 -1.59 -10.12 -8.72
CA SER A 52 -1.17 -10.61 -10.04
C SER A 52 0.14 -11.39 -9.97
N ASP A 53 0.26 -12.46 -10.76
CA ASP A 53 1.53 -13.16 -10.97
C ASP A 53 2.53 -12.33 -11.79
N ILE A 54 2.05 -11.26 -12.45
CA ILE A 54 2.90 -10.28 -13.13
C ILE A 54 3.45 -9.33 -12.06
N VAL A 55 4.68 -9.56 -11.62
CA VAL A 55 5.32 -8.85 -10.50
C VAL A 55 5.22 -7.33 -10.62
N GLN A 56 5.50 -6.77 -11.80
CA GLN A 56 5.43 -5.32 -12.02
C GLN A 56 3.99 -4.79 -11.87
N LEU A 57 2.98 -5.54 -12.33
CA LEU A 57 1.59 -5.15 -12.18
C LEU A 57 1.15 -5.21 -10.73
N SER A 58 1.52 -6.27 -10.00
CA SER A 58 1.26 -6.39 -8.57
C SER A 58 1.88 -5.23 -7.78
N LEU A 59 3.13 -4.88 -8.08
CA LEU A 59 3.86 -3.80 -7.41
C LEU A 59 3.24 -2.44 -7.67
N LEU A 60 3.03 -2.10 -8.95
CA LEU A 60 2.45 -0.81 -9.33
C LEU A 60 0.99 -0.68 -8.87
N SER A 61 0.25 -1.79 -8.76
CA SER A 61 -1.10 -1.78 -8.19
C SER A 61 -1.06 -1.44 -6.69
N SER A 62 -0.13 -2.03 -5.94
CA SER A 62 0.06 -1.71 -4.52
C SER A 62 0.48 -0.26 -4.33
N GLN A 63 1.40 0.25 -5.18
CA GLN A 63 1.79 1.67 -5.18
C GLN A 63 0.64 2.61 -5.58
N THR A 64 -0.31 2.17 -6.42
CA THR A 64 -1.49 2.96 -6.75
C THR A 64 -2.38 3.18 -5.53
N PHE A 65 -2.53 2.17 -4.66
CA PHE A 65 -3.20 2.36 -3.36
C PHE A 65 -2.47 3.37 -2.47
N VAL A 66 -1.14 3.28 -2.39
CA VAL A 66 -0.32 4.25 -1.64
C VAL A 66 -0.58 5.66 -2.15
N ARG A 67 -0.55 5.89 -3.47
CA ARG A 67 -0.86 7.19 -4.09
C ARG A 67 -2.27 7.70 -3.78
N LEU A 68 -3.27 6.81 -3.76
CA LEU A 68 -4.65 7.18 -3.44
C LEU A 68 -4.80 7.63 -1.98
N VAL A 69 -4.10 6.97 -1.05
CA VAL A 69 -4.04 7.38 0.36
C VAL A 69 -3.24 8.67 0.54
N GLU A 70 -2.14 8.81 -0.20
CA GLU A 70 -1.32 10.01 -0.20
C GLU A 70 -2.12 11.23 -0.70
N GLY A 71 -2.92 11.07 -1.75
CA GLY A 71 -3.81 12.12 -2.24
C GLY A 71 -5.05 12.38 -1.37
N GLY A 72 -5.25 11.63 -0.28
CA GLY A 72 -6.44 11.73 0.57
C GLY A 72 -7.74 11.25 -0.09
N VAL A 73 -7.63 10.51 -1.20
CA VAL A 73 -8.78 9.98 -1.95
C VAL A 73 -9.41 8.79 -1.22
N LEU A 74 -8.57 7.95 -0.63
CA LEU A 74 -8.96 6.79 0.18
C LEU A 74 -8.48 6.93 1.62
N ASP A 75 -9.24 6.38 2.56
CA ASP A 75 -8.85 6.33 3.95
C ASP A 75 -7.70 5.32 4.19
N ALA A 76 -6.67 5.75 4.92
CA ALA A 76 -5.49 4.93 5.18
C ALA A 76 -5.81 3.67 6.00
N SER A 77 -6.72 3.76 6.96
CA SER A 77 -7.08 2.64 7.85
C SER A 77 -7.86 1.57 7.08
N ASN A 78 -8.77 2.00 6.19
CA ASN A 78 -9.49 1.10 5.30
C ASN A 78 -8.55 0.35 4.36
N VAL A 79 -7.61 1.06 3.72
CA VAL A 79 -6.65 0.45 2.80
C VAL A 79 -5.69 -0.49 3.55
N LEU A 80 -5.19 -0.11 4.73
CA LEU A 80 -4.36 -1.00 5.55
C LEU A 80 -5.11 -2.28 5.91
N THR A 81 -6.36 -2.16 6.38
CA THR A 81 -7.19 -3.32 6.73
C THR A 81 -7.38 -4.24 5.52
N MET A 82 -7.65 -3.65 4.34
CA MET A 82 -7.79 -4.39 3.09
C MET A 82 -6.50 -5.13 2.72
N LEU A 83 -5.35 -4.46 2.71
CA LEU A 83 -4.06 -5.07 2.35
C LEU A 83 -3.67 -6.18 3.33
N ILE A 84 -3.87 -5.97 4.64
CA ILE A 84 -3.62 -6.99 5.66
C ILE A 84 -4.50 -8.22 5.42
N SER A 85 -5.79 -8.02 5.10
CA SER A 85 -6.73 -9.12 4.80
C SER A 85 -6.33 -9.95 3.58
N MET A 86 -5.46 -9.42 2.71
CA MET A 86 -4.97 -10.12 1.52
C MET A 86 -3.74 -10.98 1.81
N LEU A 87 -3.02 -10.75 2.91
CA LEU A 87 -1.80 -11.51 3.23
C LEU A 87 -2.05 -13.03 3.34
N PRO A 88 -3.15 -13.51 3.96
CA PRO A 88 -3.46 -14.94 3.94
C PRO A 88 -3.54 -15.48 2.51
N ASN A 89 -2.96 -16.67 2.31
CA ASN A 89 -2.93 -17.37 1.02
C ASN A 89 -2.24 -16.61 -0.13
N SER A 90 -1.32 -15.69 0.18
CA SER A 90 -0.47 -15.05 -0.83
C SER A 90 0.78 -15.89 -1.08
N SER A 91 1.24 -15.96 -2.34
CA SER A 91 2.57 -16.50 -2.65
C SER A 91 3.67 -15.60 -2.04
N PRO A 92 4.92 -16.07 -1.87
CA PRO A 92 6.00 -15.25 -1.31
C PRO A 92 6.17 -13.91 -2.05
N THR A 93 6.11 -13.92 -3.38
CA THR A 93 6.22 -12.71 -4.19
C THR A 93 5.06 -11.73 -3.95
N GLN A 94 3.82 -12.24 -3.92
CA GLN A 94 2.63 -11.43 -3.62
C GLN A 94 2.69 -10.88 -2.19
N TYR A 95 3.18 -11.70 -1.24
CA TYR A 95 3.36 -11.30 0.15
C TYR A 95 4.33 -10.13 0.28
N THR A 96 5.50 -10.21 -0.38
CA THR A 96 6.47 -9.11 -0.42
C THR A 96 5.86 -7.84 -1.00
N THR A 97 5.10 -7.94 -2.09
CA THR A 97 4.49 -6.77 -2.73
C THR A 97 3.38 -6.13 -1.90
N ILE A 98 2.50 -6.92 -1.28
CA ILE A 98 1.47 -6.40 -0.37
C ILE A 98 2.12 -5.76 0.86
N THR A 99 3.19 -6.38 1.38
CA THR A 99 3.99 -5.85 2.49
C THR A 99 4.56 -4.46 2.14
N GLU A 100 5.09 -4.27 0.93
CA GLU A 100 5.56 -2.96 0.46
C GLU A 100 4.48 -1.88 0.58
N GLY A 101 3.26 -2.17 0.13
CA GLY A 101 2.13 -1.24 0.23
C GLY A 101 1.78 -0.90 1.67
N ILE A 102 1.73 -1.90 2.56
CA ILE A 102 1.45 -1.72 3.99
C ILE A 102 2.52 -0.83 4.64
N VAL A 103 3.80 -1.14 4.43
CA VAL A 103 4.91 -0.36 5.00
C VAL A 103 4.88 1.08 4.48
N SER A 104 4.62 1.27 3.19
CA SER A 104 4.55 2.61 2.57
C SER A 104 3.43 3.46 3.18
N ILE A 105 2.24 2.90 3.40
CA ILE A 105 1.12 3.64 4.01
C ILE A 105 1.41 3.97 5.48
N LEU A 106 2.03 3.05 6.23
CA LEU A 106 2.43 3.31 7.62
C LEU A 106 3.48 4.43 7.70
N LEU A 107 4.45 4.41 6.78
CA LEU A 107 5.48 5.45 6.71
C LEU A 107 4.87 6.80 6.34
N LEU A 108 3.94 6.86 5.38
CA LEU A 108 3.20 8.09 5.07
C LEU A 108 2.45 8.63 6.29
N GLY A 109 1.78 7.74 7.04
CA GLY A 109 1.07 8.11 8.26
C GLY A 109 2.00 8.65 9.35
N LEU A 110 3.17 8.02 9.52
CA LEU A 110 4.21 8.48 10.44
C LEU A 110 4.74 9.87 10.05
N LYS A 111 5.17 10.03 8.78
CA LYS A 111 5.69 11.31 8.25
C LYS A 111 4.70 12.46 8.47
N ARG A 112 3.41 12.24 8.17
CA ARG A 112 2.36 13.25 8.40
C ARG A 112 2.21 13.62 9.87
N LYS A 113 2.20 12.64 10.78
CA LYS A 113 2.05 12.89 12.20
C LYS A 113 3.24 13.64 12.77
N VAL A 114 4.45 13.24 12.37
CA VAL A 114 5.69 13.90 12.80
C VAL A 114 5.74 15.34 12.29
N ALA A 115 5.34 15.60 11.04
CA ALA A 115 5.29 16.95 10.48
C ALA A 115 4.30 17.89 11.19
N LEU A 116 3.34 17.35 11.94
CA LEU A 116 2.35 18.12 12.70
C LEU A 116 2.73 18.31 14.18
N LEU A 117 3.82 17.70 14.65
CA LEU A 117 4.28 17.85 16.04
C LEU A 117 4.78 19.27 16.29
N LYS A 118 4.37 19.84 17.42
CA LYS A 118 4.96 21.09 17.93
C LYS A 118 6.29 20.82 18.63
N GLU A 119 7.08 21.87 18.89
CA GLU A 119 8.46 21.80 19.43
C GLU A 119 8.66 20.99 20.72
N ASN A 120 7.59 20.59 21.42
CA ASN A 120 7.67 19.76 22.64
C ASN A 120 6.73 18.55 22.63
N GLU A 121 6.11 18.25 21.49
CA GLU A 121 5.23 17.09 21.36
C GLU A 121 6.03 15.88 20.91
N ASN A 122 5.85 14.76 21.62
CA ASN A 122 6.43 13.48 21.23
C ASN A 122 5.43 12.71 20.39
N PHE A 123 5.92 12.05 19.34
CA PHE A 123 5.12 11.10 18.60
C PHE A 123 4.59 10.00 19.52
N GLN A 124 3.27 9.81 19.53
CA GLN A 124 2.64 8.66 20.17
C GLN A 124 2.13 7.71 19.09
N CYS A 125 2.66 6.48 19.12
CA CYS A 125 2.17 5.42 18.24
C CYS A 125 0.71 5.09 18.60
N GLN A 126 -0.16 5.05 17.59
CA GLN A 126 -1.58 4.70 17.77
C GLN A 126 -1.80 3.21 18.03
N PHE A 127 -0.81 2.38 17.69
CA PHE A 127 -0.83 0.94 17.89
C PHE A 127 -0.15 0.60 19.21
N GLY A 128 -0.67 -0.38 19.93
CA GLY A 128 -0.15 -0.78 21.22
C GLY A 128 -0.57 -2.20 21.59
N LEU A 129 0.11 -2.79 22.56
CA LEU A 129 -0.14 -4.18 23.00
C LEU A 129 -1.54 -4.37 23.61
N LYS A 130 -2.16 -3.30 24.11
CA LYS A 130 -3.52 -3.32 24.71
C LYS A 130 -4.61 -2.88 23.73
N THR A 131 -4.26 -2.31 22.59
CA THR A 131 -5.20 -1.80 21.58
C THR A 131 -5.11 -2.67 20.32
N GLN A 132 -4.95 -2.09 19.14
CA GLN A 132 -4.72 -2.82 17.91
C GLN A 132 -3.23 -3.10 17.72
N GLN A 133 -2.92 -4.36 17.36
CA GLN A 133 -1.58 -4.78 17.02
C GLN A 133 -1.07 -3.98 15.82
N HIS A 134 0.19 -3.54 15.88
CA HIS A 134 0.82 -2.82 14.77
C HIS A 134 0.93 -3.73 13.55
N PRO A 135 0.59 -3.30 12.32
CA PRO A 135 0.61 -4.19 11.15
C PRO A 135 1.99 -4.81 10.86
N LEU A 136 3.08 -4.09 11.16
CA LEU A 136 4.44 -4.68 11.10
C LEU A 136 4.60 -5.91 11.99
N ILE A 137 3.98 -5.96 13.18
CA ILE A 137 4.04 -7.16 14.03
C ILE A 137 3.32 -8.31 13.34
N THR A 138 2.14 -8.06 12.77
CA THR A 138 1.39 -9.07 12.00
C THR A 138 2.21 -9.59 10.81
N LEU A 139 2.96 -8.71 10.12
CA LEU A 139 3.83 -9.09 9.02
C LEU A 139 4.99 -9.99 9.47
N LEU A 140 5.64 -9.65 10.58
CA LEU A 140 6.76 -10.41 11.14
C LEU A 140 6.36 -11.80 11.68
N GLN A 141 5.08 -12.00 11.98
CA GLN A 141 4.57 -13.29 12.46
C GLN A 141 4.34 -14.31 11.32
N SER A 142 4.39 -13.89 10.05
CA SER A 142 4.15 -14.76 8.91
C SER A 142 5.38 -15.60 8.55
N SER A 143 5.20 -16.89 8.30
CA SER A 143 6.26 -17.77 7.78
C SER A 143 6.67 -17.44 6.34
N ALA A 144 5.86 -16.66 5.62
CA ALA A 144 6.17 -16.20 4.27
C ALA A 144 7.05 -14.93 4.25
N VAL A 145 7.34 -14.34 5.42
CA VAL A 145 8.15 -13.12 5.50
C VAL A 145 9.61 -13.44 5.19
N ASN A 146 10.22 -12.65 4.31
CA ASN A 146 11.65 -12.69 4.07
C ASN A 146 12.36 -11.74 5.04
N MET A 147 13.05 -12.29 6.04
CA MET A 147 13.74 -11.49 7.06
C MET A 147 14.88 -10.63 6.50
N ASN A 148 15.47 -11.00 5.36
CA ASN A 148 16.46 -10.15 4.68
C ASN A 148 15.80 -8.89 4.10
N ASP A 149 14.61 -9.02 3.50
CA ASP A 149 13.86 -7.88 2.97
C ASP A 149 13.43 -6.95 4.10
N VAL A 150 12.99 -7.52 5.23
CA VAL A 150 12.67 -6.77 6.45
C VAL A 150 13.89 -6.00 6.95
N ALA A 151 15.05 -6.67 7.09
CA ALA A 151 16.28 -6.04 7.56
C ALA A 151 16.71 -4.89 6.63
N ASN A 152 16.68 -5.12 5.31
CA ASN A 152 16.99 -4.09 4.32
C ASN A 152 16.05 -2.89 4.40
N LYS A 153 14.75 -3.11 4.67
CA LYS A 153 13.79 -2.02 4.88
C LYS A 153 14.09 -1.23 6.15
N ILE A 154 14.37 -1.90 7.27
CA ILE A 154 14.74 -1.25 8.52
C ILE A 154 16.00 -0.40 8.32
N VAL A 155 17.03 -0.97 7.70
CA VAL A 155 18.27 -0.26 7.35
C VAL A 155 17.97 0.96 6.47
N GLY A 156 17.13 0.80 5.44
CA GLY A 156 16.72 1.89 4.56
C GLY A 156 15.98 3.01 5.29
N ILE A 157 15.11 2.69 6.26
CA ILE A 157 14.41 3.67 7.10
C ILE A 157 15.40 4.39 8.02
N CYS A 158 16.28 3.66 8.71
CA CYS A 158 17.23 4.22 9.67
C CYS A 158 18.34 5.04 9.01
N ASN A 159 18.73 4.67 7.78
CA ASN A 159 19.71 5.39 6.98
C ASN A 159 19.05 6.42 6.05
N HIS A 160 17.73 6.61 6.15
CA HIS A 160 17.09 7.71 5.47
C HIS A 160 17.53 8.98 6.16
N HIS A 161 18.48 9.68 5.56
CA HIS A 161 18.71 11.07 5.86
C HIS A 161 17.49 11.83 5.33
N ASP A 162 16.45 11.95 6.17
CA ASP A 162 15.46 13.01 6.02
C ASP A 162 16.29 14.30 5.95
N GLN A 163 16.45 14.85 4.75
CA GLN A 163 17.38 15.95 4.53
C GLN A 163 17.03 17.13 5.43
N GLN A 164 18.11 17.65 6.03
CA GLN A 164 18.34 19.05 6.37
C GLN A 164 17.55 20.06 5.53
#